data_AF-A0A9N9LW65-F1
#
_entry.id   AF-A0A9N9LW65-F1
#
_cell.length_a   1.000
_cell.length_b   1.000
_cell.length_c   1.000
_cell.angle_alpha   90.00
_cell.angle_beta   90.00
_cell.angle_gamma   90.00
#
_symmetry.space_group_name_H-M   'P 1'
#
loop_
_entity.id
_entity.type
_entity.pdbx_description
1 polymer ?
#
loop_
_entity_poly.entity_id
_entity_poly.type
_entity_poly.pdbx_seq_one_letter_code
_entity_poly.pdbx_strand_id
1 'polypeptide(L)'
;MLSTSSPFISSSVSVYHNAIKSLVFSAAELLLAFSVWKFWSLIAAKGNLFASYLMFMEDPIQMFYFIISRGFSRASLVLFLFTTVYTAASLYGTLLWGLDAPGYIMRSANTTAMTLKGSLLESPGYITYLDVRPNKLPVIEKDLPQLLGTQLFQPGVNFSLTTNVRRGRPEYTNATLPGSGPRIWLDSEGLSVTVDTNVMTSYMTNDTAGRLIPNDCPTQFLGQTTTQFWNCTFNNTFVQPLLTGTLGQPEVHWDDASDIGFDTRYIKPDRKRNIWASFGQGGGSAGMKQMFTVTKGTRRHSFIESTTRYTLMTQPGVPFASPEVDDFLRRTWSTNVTERQAPILTRLYNDLMRAQTSGNSYQFGLIDAPTNITSTQVLWQLLTPESDGQPVYSLIRVSVTNITLIRSENIAVAPTPLKPCDNTFMNVAYGGVVEDTDCNTAKQGQPTQFWGQVDTSAVLIMSGLGDGRSNISALAVDESIMQWSEKNYAYMDDLLISRGFILGIDPSLVTVNLSILRPAISYFQIFLVVLAAVFALVNYLLTRYIVAAHWTSSLLAILLAPVDGRNEPGYINPVPDIRLREGAEGALITVDNLVMGVQNARGSVVEREGLRSDEVSHMSQEKVVVHEGQAFMIKE
;
A
#
# COMPACT_ATOMS: atom_id res chain seq x y z
N MET A 1 -6.67 20.84 -12.03
CA MET A 1 -7.22 20.36 -10.74
C MET A 1 -7.69 21.56 -9.94
N LEU A 2 -8.99 21.68 -9.67
CA LEU A 2 -9.52 22.71 -8.76
C LEU A 2 -9.18 22.28 -7.32
N SER A 3 -8.14 22.86 -6.73
CA SER A 3 -7.83 22.69 -5.31
C SER A 3 -8.69 23.68 -4.51
N THR A 4 -9.77 23.20 -3.91
CA THR A 4 -10.66 24.05 -3.09
C THR A 4 -10.49 23.73 -1.62
N SER A 5 -10.21 24.74 -0.79
CA SER A 5 -10.07 24.61 0.66
C SER A 5 -11.41 24.50 1.40
N SER A 6 -12.54 24.73 0.73
CA SER A 6 -13.87 24.65 1.34
C SER A 6 -14.34 23.19 1.48
N PRO A 7 -14.67 22.73 2.70
CA PRO A 7 -15.19 21.37 2.94
C PRO A 7 -16.56 21.14 2.29
N PHE A 8 -17.29 22.21 1.95
CA PHE A 8 -18.59 22.13 1.29
C PHE A 8 -18.47 21.76 -0.20
N ILE A 9 -17.45 22.27 -0.89
CA ILE A 9 -17.19 22.04 -2.32
C ILE A 9 -16.31 20.80 -2.51
N SER A 10 -15.38 20.56 -1.58
CA SER A 10 -14.51 19.39 -1.62
C SER A 10 -15.30 18.09 -1.42
N SER A 11 -14.99 17.10 -2.26
CA SER A 11 -15.55 15.75 -2.15
C SER A 11 -15.07 15.09 -0.86
N SER A 12 -15.99 14.82 0.06
CA SER A 12 -15.65 14.35 1.42
C SER A 12 -16.47 13.13 1.86
N VAL A 13 -17.63 12.90 1.25
CA VAL A 13 -18.51 11.77 1.59
C VAL A 13 -18.18 10.58 0.69
N SER A 14 -17.71 9.48 1.26
CA SER A 14 -17.35 8.30 0.46
C SER A 14 -18.57 7.60 -0.14
N VAL A 15 -18.51 7.29 -1.42
CA VAL A 15 -19.46 6.44 -2.13
C VAL A 15 -18.72 5.20 -2.61
N TYR A 16 -19.24 4.02 -2.29
CA TYR A 16 -18.54 2.75 -2.52
C TYR A 16 -18.15 2.54 -3.99
N HIS A 17 -19.02 2.92 -4.93
CA HIS A 17 -18.79 2.74 -6.36
C HIS A 17 -19.23 3.96 -7.18
N ASN A 18 -18.50 4.25 -8.26
CA ASN A 18 -18.89 5.25 -9.26
C ASN A 18 -20.26 4.98 -9.87
N ALA A 19 -20.68 3.71 -9.95
CA ALA A 19 -22.02 3.35 -10.44
C ALA A 19 -23.15 3.93 -9.59
N ILE A 20 -23.00 3.91 -8.25
CA ILE A 20 -23.99 4.50 -7.33
C ILE A 20 -24.04 6.02 -7.53
N LYS A 21 -22.88 6.65 -7.64
CA LYS A 21 -22.76 8.09 -7.92
C LYS A 21 -23.43 8.45 -9.25
N SER A 22 -23.20 7.67 -10.30
CA SER A 22 -23.84 7.85 -11.60
C SER A 22 -25.36 7.74 -11.51
N LEU A 23 -25.89 6.73 -10.80
CA LEU A 23 -27.33 6.53 -10.65
C LEU A 23 -27.98 7.71 -9.92
N VAL A 24 -27.35 8.20 -8.84
CA VAL A 24 -27.85 9.35 -8.09
C VAL A 24 -27.85 10.62 -8.96
N PHE A 25 -26.80 10.85 -9.74
CA PHE A 25 -26.72 12.03 -10.61
C PHE A 25 -27.73 11.96 -11.76
N SER A 26 -27.92 10.79 -12.38
CA SER A 26 -28.95 10.58 -13.40
C SER A 26 -30.36 10.73 -12.83
N ALA A 27 -30.62 10.27 -11.60
CA ALA A 27 -31.91 10.49 -10.94
C ALA A 27 -32.17 11.99 -10.71
N ALA A 28 -31.16 12.74 -10.26
CA ALA A 28 -31.28 14.18 -10.07
C ALA A 28 -31.52 14.93 -11.38
N GLU A 29 -30.87 14.52 -12.47
CA GLU A 29 -31.08 15.04 -13.82
C GLU A 29 -32.53 14.83 -14.30
N LEU A 30 -33.04 13.61 -14.17
CA LEU A 30 -34.43 13.29 -14.52
C LEU A 30 -35.43 14.09 -13.69
N LEU A 31 -35.18 14.23 -12.38
CA LEU A 31 -36.03 15.02 -11.48
C LEU A 31 -36.02 16.50 -11.84
N LEU A 32 -34.86 17.07 -12.18
CA LEU A 32 -34.76 18.46 -12.60
C LEU A 32 -35.45 18.69 -13.95
N ALA A 33 -35.23 17.82 -14.93
CA ALA A 33 -35.90 17.90 -16.24
C ALA A 33 -37.43 17.79 -16.08
N PHE A 34 -37.91 16.87 -15.24
CA PHE A 34 -39.33 16.76 -14.90
C PHE A 34 -39.86 18.03 -14.21
N SER A 35 -39.09 18.60 -13.28
CA SER A 35 -39.45 19.84 -12.61
C SER A 35 -39.60 21.01 -13.57
N VAL A 36 -38.64 21.16 -14.51
CA VAL A 36 -38.68 22.18 -15.57
C VAL A 36 -39.93 21.99 -16.42
N TRP A 37 -40.23 20.77 -16.85
CA TRP A 37 -41.44 20.49 -17.63
C TRP A 37 -42.72 20.90 -16.88
N LYS A 38 -42.87 20.52 -15.61
CA LYS A 38 -44.05 20.90 -14.82
C LYS A 38 -44.14 22.42 -14.58
N PHE A 39 -43.02 23.06 -14.30
CA PHE A 39 -42.95 24.51 -14.13
C PHE A 39 -43.43 25.26 -15.39
N TRP A 40 -42.94 24.87 -16.56
CA TRP A 40 -43.35 25.49 -17.83
C TRP A 40 -44.80 25.15 -18.21
N SER A 41 -45.30 23.98 -17.79
CA SER A 41 -46.73 23.62 -17.93
C SER A 41 -47.61 24.59 -17.13
N LEU A 42 -47.20 24.95 -15.91
CA LEU A 42 -47.91 25.92 -15.07
C LEU A 42 -47.87 27.34 -15.68
N ILE A 43 -46.73 27.75 -16.25
CA ILE A 43 -46.62 29.03 -16.96
C ILE A 43 -47.55 29.06 -18.19
N ALA A 44 -47.53 27.99 -19.00
CA ALA A 44 -48.38 27.89 -20.19
C ALA A 44 -49.86 27.93 -19.83
N ALA A 45 -50.25 27.27 -18.73
CA ALA A 45 -51.62 27.30 -18.22
C ALA A 45 -52.06 28.70 -17.80
N LYS A 46 -51.23 29.42 -17.02
CA LYS A 46 -51.53 30.80 -16.62
C LYS A 46 -51.61 31.75 -17.81
N GLY A 47 -50.86 31.48 -18.88
CA GLY A 47 -50.88 32.23 -20.12
C GLY A 47 -51.98 31.84 -21.11
N ASN A 48 -52.78 30.80 -20.83
CA ASN A 48 -53.71 30.18 -21.77
C ASN A 48 -53.05 29.76 -23.12
N LEU A 49 -51.80 29.28 -23.07
CA LEU A 49 -50.99 28.93 -24.23
C LEU A 49 -51.02 27.41 -24.50
N PHE A 50 -52.19 26.86 -24.76
CA PHE A 50 -52.38 25.41 -24.82
C PHE A 50 -51.59 24.74 -25.96
N ALA A 51 -51.52 25.38 -27.13
CA ALA A 51 -50.71 24.90 -28.24
C ALA A 51 -49.21 24.80 -27.90
N SER A 52 -48.66 25.76 -27.14
CA SER A 52 -47.27 25.70 -26.69
C SER A 52 -47.03 24.55 -25.71
N TYR A 53 -48.01 24.26 -24.86
CA TYR A 53 -47.93 23.14 -23.92
C TYR A 53 -47.93 21.79 -24.64
N LEU A 54 -48.78 21.61 -25.68
CA LEU A 54 -48.75 20.40 -26.50
C LEU A 54 -47.40 20.22 -27.19
N MET A 55 -46.81 21.32 -27.67
CA MET A 55 -45.48 21.31 -28.28
C MET A 55 -44.37 20.90 -27.31
N PHE A 56 -44.55 20.94 -25.98
CA PHE A 56 -43.54 20.44 -25.04
C PHE A 56 -43.33 18.93 -25.11
N MET A 57 -44.30 18.19 -25.67
CA MET A 57 -44.26 16.73 -25.78
C MET A 57 -43.81 16.24 -27.17
N GLU A 58 -43.65 17.17 -28.11
CA GLU A 58 -43.24 16.87 -29.48
C GLU A 58 -41.72 16.71 -29.59
N ASP A 59 -41.25 16.28 -30.75
CA ASP A 59 -39.83 16.21 -31.01
C ASP A 59 -39.19 17.62 -31.17
N PRO A 60 -37.87 17.77 -30.91
CA PRO A 60 -37.20 19.06 -31.01
C PRO A 60 -37.26 19.73 -32.39
N ILE A 61 -37.35 18.95 -33.48
CA ILE A 61 -37.43 19.48 -34.85
C ILE A 61 -38.79 20.15 -35.05
N GLN A 62 -39.87 19.51 -34.59
CA GLN A 62 -41.21 20.07 -34.61
C GLN A 62 -41.34 21.32 -33.75
N MET A 63 -40.74 21.34 -32.55
CA MET A 63 -40.67 22.55 -31.73
C MET A 63 -39.99 23.70 -32.46
N PHE A 64 -38.90 23.42 -33.18
CA PHE A 64 -38.16 24.43 -33.94
C PHE A 64 -38.98 25.01 -35.11
N TYR A 65 -39.67 24.17 -35.88
CA TYR A 65 -40.59 24.62 -36.92
C TYR A 65 -41.73 25.48 -36.37
N PHE A 66 -42.27 25.13 -35.19
CA PHE A 66 -43.28 25.94 -34.52
C PHE A 66 -42.75 27.34 -34.14
N ILE A 67 -41.51 27.42 -33.64
CA ILE A 67 -40.87 28.71 -33.29
C ILE A 67 -40.68 29.58 -34.54
N ILE A 68 -40.17 29.01 -35.63
CA ILE A 68 -39.96 29.74 -36.89
C ILE A 68 -41.27 30.22 -37.49
N SER A 69 -42.28 29.35 -37.55
CA SER A 69 -43.56 29.66 -38.17
C SER A 69 -44.37 30.73 -37.42
N ARG A 70 -44.24 30.82 -36.09
CA ARG A 70 -44.96 31.79 -35.26
C ARG A 70 -44.20 33.08 -34.93
N GLY A 71 -42.91 33.19 -35.28
CA GLY A 71 -42.10 34.39 -35.03
C GLY A 71 -41.92 34.73 -33.55
N PHE A 72 -41.79 36.01 -33.17
CA PHE A 72 -41.66 36.49 -31.77
C PHE A 72 -43.01 36.61 -31.03
N SER A 73 -43.83 35.56 -31.05
CA SER A 73 -45.07 35.50 -30.28
C SER A 73 -44.83 35.10 -28.82
N ARG A 74 -45.79 35.38 -27.92
CA ARG A 74 -45.73 34.90 -26.52
C ARG A 74 -45.64 33.37 -26.44
N ALA A 75 -46.33 32.68 -27.35
CA ALA A 75 -46.39 31.22 -27.45
C ALA A 75 -45.03 30.60 -27.87
N SER A 76 -44.36 31.20 -28.84
CA SER A 76 -43.05 30.76 -29.33
C SER A 76 -41.92 31.15 -28.38
N LEU A 77 -42.03 32.28 -27.66
CA LEU A 77 -41.06 32.65 -26.62
C LEU A 77 -41.08 31.66 -25.44
N VAL A 78 -42.27 31.26 -25.00
CA VAL A 78 -42.42 30.24 -23.95
C VAL A 78 -41.85 28.90 -24.41
N LEU A 79 -42.12 28.48 -25.66
CA LEU A 79 -41.56 27.25 -26.21
C LEU A 79 -40.02 27.30 -26.31
N PHE A 80 -39.47 28.39 -26.84
CA PHE A 80 -38.02 28.58 -26.96
C PHE A 80 -37.31 28.52 -25.60
N LEU A 81 -37.84 29.22 -24.59
CA LEU A 81 -37.26 29.20 -23.24
C LEU A 81 -37.42 27.83 -22.58
N PHE A 82 -38.57 27.16 -22.75
CA PHE A 82 -38.74 25.78 -22.30
C PHE A 82 -37.68 24.87 -22.91
N THR A 83 -37.54 24.84 -24.25
CA THR A 83 -36.58 23.96 -24.93
C THR A 83 -35.15 24.22 -24.46
N THR A 84 -34.77 25.49 -24.28
CA THR A 84 -33.43 25.86 -23.80
C THR A 84 -33.18 25.38 -22.37
N VAL A 85 -34.11 25.67 -21.44
CA VAL A 85 -33.97 25.31 -20.02
C VAL A 85 -34.09 23.80 -19.82
N TYR A 86 -34.96 23.13 -20.59
CA TYR A 86 -35.13 21.68 -20.55
C TYR A 86 -33.88 20.96 -21.05
N THR A 87 -33.29 21.43 -22.15
CA THR A 87 -32.00 20.90 -22.65
C THR A 87 -30.89 21.12 -21.62
N ALA A 88 -30.81 22.30 -21.00
CA ALA A 88 -29.84 22.57 -19.94
C ALA A 88 -30.07 21.67 -18.71
N ALA A 89 -31.32 21.40 -18.34
CA ALA A 89 -31.67 20.48 -17.26
C ALA A 89 -31.31 19.02 -17.58
N SER A 90 -31.41 18.59 -18.85
CA SER A 90 -30.92 17.28 -19.29
C SER A 90 -29.40 17.15 -19.31
N LEU A 91 -28.64 18.24 -19.10
CA LEU A 91 -27.18 18.20 -18.93
C LEU A 91 -26.77 18.31 -17.46
N TYR A 92 -27.73 18.29 -16.54
CA TYR A 92 -27.48 18.51 -15.12
C TYR A 92 -26.64 17.40 -14.48
N GLY A 93 -26.81 16.14 -14.88
CA GLY A 93 -25.95 15.05 -14.42
C GLY A 93 -24.49 15.29 -14.81
N THR A 94 -24.24 15.79 -16.02
CA THR A 94 -22.90 16.18 -16.47
C THR A 94 -22.33 17.34 -15.65
N LEU A 95 -23.15 18.31 -15.25
CA LEU A 95 -22.71 19.39 -14.36
C LEU A 95 -22.29 18.85 -12.98
N LEU A 96 -23.04 17.90 -12.41
CA LEU A 96 -22.69 17.27 -11.13
C LEU A 96 -21.36 16.52 -11.22
N TRP A 97 -21.08 15.85 -12.35
CA TRP A 97 -19.77 15.26 -12.64
C TRP A 97 -18.67 16.32 -12.86
N GLY A 98 -18.99 17.46 -13.49
CA GLY A 98 -18.04 18.55 -13.71
C GLY A 98 -17.63 19.27 -12.41
N LEU A 99 -18.49 19.23 -11.38
CA LEU A 99 -18.22 19.76 -10.05
C LEU A 99 -17.42 18.79 -9.15
N ASP A 100 -16.92 17.70 -9.71
CA ASP A 100 -16.23 16.65 -8.97
C ASP A 100 -14.76 16.98 -8.69
N ALA A 101 -14.48 17.47 -7.48
CA ALA A 101 -13.12 17.80 -7.05
C ALA A 101 -12.92 17.44 -5.56
N PRO A 102 -11.92 16.61 -5.18
CA PRO A 102 -11.05 15.77 -6.02
C PRO A 102 -11.72 14.49 -6.57
N GLY A 103 -13.01 14.25 -6.30
CA GLY A 103 -13.79 13.11 -6.78
C GLY A 103 -13.47 11.76 -6.15
N TYR A 104 -12.29 11.63 -5.55
CA TYR A 104 -11.88 10.46 -4.77
C TYR A 104 -11.25 10.89 -3.45
N ILE A 105 -11.46 10.08 -2.43
CA ILE A 105 -10.75 10.20 -1.15
C ILE A 105 -9.94 8.94 -0.88
N MET A 106 -8.77 9.11 -0.30
CA MET A 106 -8.00 7.99 0.22
C MET A 106 -8.56 7.58 1.58
N ARG A 107 -8.90 6.31 1.72
CA ARG A 107 -9.28 5.72 3.00
C ARG A 107 -8.29 4.63 3.37
N SER A 108 -7.63 4.81 4.51
CA SER A 108 -6.80 3.79 5.14
C SER A 108 -7.67 2.74 5.82
N ALA A 109 -7.31 1.47 5.66
CA ALA A 109 -7.93 0.35 6.34
C ALA A 109 -6.87 -0.68 6.70
N ASN A 110 -6.92 -1.17 7.94
CA ASN A 110 -6.06 -2.26 8.38
C ASN A 110 -6.61 -3.58 7.81
N THR A 111 -5.79 -4.28 7.03
CA THR A 111 -6.11 -5.59 6.45
C THR A 111 -4.95 -6.55 6.65
N THR A 112 -5.18 -7.86 6.50
CA THR A 112 -4.08 -8.83 6.52
C THR A 112 -3.31 -8.78 5.21
N ALA A 113 -1.98 -8.95 5.26
CA ALA A 113 -1.14 -8.94 4.06
C ALA A 113 -1.51 -10.08 3.09
N MET A 114 -2.11 -11.16 3.59
CA MET A 114 -2.68 -12.24 2.78
C MET A 114 -3.71 -11.75 1.74
N THR A 115 -4.48 -10.69 2.03
CA THR A 115 -5.42 -10.11 1.06
C THR A 115 -4.73 -9.52 -0.17
N LEU A 116 -3.44 -9.19 -0.06
CA LEU A 116 -2.60 -8.66 -1.12
C LEU A 116 -1.71 -9.71 -1.76
N LYS A 117 -1.84 -11.00 -1.40
CA LYS A 117 -0.97 -12.08 -1.91
C LYS A 117 -0.97 -12.16 -3.45
N GLY A 118 -2.12 -11.96 -4.08
CA GLY A 118 -2.24 -11.95 -5.55
C GLY A 118 -1.53 -10.77 -6.23
N SER A 119 -1.15 -9.74 -5.47
CA SER A 119 -0.41 -8.58 -5.96
C SER A 119 1.05 -8.58 -5.49
N LEU A 120 1.52 -9.62 -4.79
CA LEU A 120 2.93 -9.75 -4.43
C LEU A 120 3.76 -9.92 -5.71
N LEU A 121 4.95 -9.31 -5.76
CA LEU A 121 5.86 -9.53 -6.88
C LEU A 121 6.33 -11.00 -6.88
N GLU A 122 6.61 -11.54 -8.07
CA GLU A 122 7.16 -12.90 -8.22
C GLU A 122 8.57 -13.00 -7.62
N SER A 123 9.36 -11.94 -7.75
CA SER A 123 10.66 -11.77 -7.11
C SER A 123 10.66 -10.45 -6.33
N PRO A 124 10.05 -10.41 -5.13
CA PRO A 124 10.02 -9.21 -4.33
C PRO A 124 11.44 -8.86 -3.89
N GLY A 125 11.75 -7.56 -3.83
CA GLY A 125 13.03 -7.14 -3.25
C GLY A 125 13.05 -7.57 -1.79
N TYR A 126 14.08 -8.29 -1.33
CA TYR A 126 14.20 -8.63 0.10
C TYR A 126 15.04 -7.59 0.85
N ILE A 127 15.85 -6.81 0.13
CA ILE A 127 16.75 -5.78 0.67
C ILE A 127 16.10 -4.40 0.56
N THR A 128 16.20 -3.62 1.64
CA THR A 128 15.83 -2.21 1.67
C THR A 128 17.01 -1.37 2.14
N TYR A 129 17.07 -0.13 1.67
CA TYR A 129 18.17 0.79 1.93
C TYR A 129 17.70 2.02 2.68
N LEU A 130 18.45 2.42 3.69
CA LEU A 130 18.19 3.62 4.46
C LEU A 130 19.43 4.50 4.53
N ASP A 131 19.31 5.69 3.95
CA ASP A 131 20.32 6.74 4.01
C ASP A 131 20.01 7.66 5.18
N VAL A 132 20.56 7.32 6.35
CA VAL A 132 20.38 8.05 7.59
C VAL A 132 21.35 9.22 7.62
N ARG A 133 20.89 10.39 7.20
CA ARG A 133 21.64 11.65 7.34
C ARG A 133 20.87 12.63 8.24
N PRO A 134 21.54 13.52 8.98
CA PRO A 134 20.86 14.38 9.96
C PRO A 134 19.73 15.21 9.36
N ASN A 135 19.91 15.71 8.13
CA ASN A 135 18.90 16.49 7.41
C ASN A 135 17.70 15.68 6.88
N LYS A 136 17.75 14.35 6.94
CA LYS A 136 16.69 13.45 6.46
C LYS A 136 15.94 12.72 7.57
N LEU A 137 16.44 12.74 8.82
CA LEU A 137 15.86 11.98 9.94
C LEU A 137 14.35 12.22 10.13
N PRO A 138 13.82 13.47 10.08
CA PRO A 138 12.39 13.69 10.29
C PRO A 138 11.51 13.08 9.19
N VAL A 139 12.00 13.07 7.94
CA VAL A 139 11.29 12.47 6.80
C VAL A 139 11.34 10.95 6.91
N ILE A 140 12.51 10.40 7.23
CA ILE A 140 12.70 8.97 7.42
C ILE A 140 11.81 8.43 8.53
N GLU A 141 11.74 9.10 9.69
CA GLU A 141 10.92 8.66 10.82
C GLU A 141 9.44 8.53 10.44
N LYS A 142 8.92 9.47 9.63
CA LYS A 142 7.54 9.43 9.15
C LYS A 142 7.30 8.36 8.08
N ASP A 143 8.23 8.20 7.16
CA ASP A 143 8.05 7.38 5.96
C ASP A 143 8.61 5.95 6.12
N LEU A 144 9.21 5.61 7.27
CA LEU A 144 9.83 4.32 7.54
C LEU A 144 8.95 3.11 7.18
N PRO A 145 7.64 3.07 7.51
CA PRO A 145 6.78 1.94 7.14
C PRO A 145 6.56 1.78 5.63
N GLN A 146 6.63 2.87 4.88
CA GLN A 146 6.54 2.87 3.42
C GLN A 146 7.89 2.48 2.81
N LEU A 147 8.99 3.03 3.32
CA LEU A 147 10.36 2.72 2.90
C LEU A 147 10.67 1.22 3.07
N LEU A 148 10.40 0.66 4.24
CA LEU A 148 10.55 -0.78 4.49
C LEU A 148 9.49 -1.63 3.79
N GLY A 149 8.42 -1.04 3.26
CA GLY A 149 7.42 -1.70 2.43
C GLY A 149 7.73 -1.70 0.93
N THR A 150 8.75 -0.98 0.49
CA THR A 150 9.07 -0.85 -0.95
C THR A 150 9.35 -2.19 -1.61
N GLN A 151 9.01 -2.31 -2.89
CA GLN A 151 9.28 -3.48 -3.75
C GLN A 151 8.73 -4.83 -3.23
N LEU A 152 7.64 -4.81 -2.45
CA LEU A 152 6.92 -6.03 -2.06
C LEU A 152 5.81 -6.40 -3.05
N PHE A 153 5.03 -5.40 -3.47
CA PHE A 153 3.83 -5.60 -4.29
C PHE A 153 3.94 -4.89 -5.64
N GLN A 154 3.08 -5.28 -6.57
CA GLN A 154 2.94 -4.68 -7.89
C GLN A 154 2.59 -3.18 -7.80
N PRO A 155 3.01 -2.37 -8.80
CA PRO A 155 2.64 -0.96 -8.87
C PRO A 155 1.11 -0.77 -8.80
N GLY A 156 0.68 0.26 -8.08
CA GLY A 156 -0.75 0.59 -7.91
C GLY A 156 -1.36 0.15 -6.57
N VAL A 157 -0.67 -0.69 -5.80
CA VAL A 157 -1.05 -1.00 -4.41
C VAL A 157 -0.44 0.04 -3.48
N ASN A 158 -1.25 0.93 -2.93
CA ASN A 158 -0.80 1.88 -1.90
C ASN A 158 -1.01 1.29 -0.51
N PHE A 159 0.08 0.91 0.16
CA PHE A 159 0.04 0.36 1.51
C PHE A 159 1.24 0.86 2.32
N SER A 160 1.13 0.75 3.63
CA SER A 160 2.27 0.87 4.54
C SER A 160 2.35 -0.36 5.43
N LEU A 161 3.56 -0.78 5.76
CA LEU A 161 3.76 -1.82 6.77
C LEU A 161 3.23 -1.34 8.13
N THR A 162 2.88 -2.29 8.99
CA THR A 162 2.58 -2.01 10.39
C THR A 162 3.43 -2.94 11.25
N THR A 163 3.60 -2.61 12.53
CA THR A 163 4.33 -3.45 13.48
C THR A 163 3.48 -4.60 14.04
N ASN A 164 2.21 -4.69 13.62
CA ASN A 164 1.28 -5.68 14.14
C ASN A 164 1.45 -7.02 13.42
N VAL A 165 2.29 -7.87 14.03
CA VAL A 165 2.62 -9.22 13.57
C VAL A 165 2.30 -10.23 14.66
N ARG A 166 1.64 -11.32 14.29
CA ARG A 166 1.47 -12.49 15.15
C ARG A 166 2.76 -13.32 15.18
N ARG A 167 3.75 -12.84 15.94
CA ARG A 167 5.12 -13.39 15.97
C ARG A 167 5.20 -14.85 16.43
N GLY A 168 4.30 -15.30 17.30
CA GLY A 168 4.39 -16.63 17.92
C GLY A 168 5.31 -16.60 19.13
N ARG A 169 5.99 -17.72 19.42
CA ARG A 169 6.90 -17.85 20.56
C ARG A 169 8.24 -18.44 20.11
N PRO A 170 9.37 -17.98 20.68
CA PRO A 170 10.66 -18.63 20.51
C PRO A 170 10.68 -19.91 21.36
N GLU A 171 11.26 -20.99 20.82
CA GLU A 171 11.54 -22.22 21.56
C GLU A 171 13.04 -22.52 21.49
N TYR A 172 13.64 -22.73 22.65
CA TYR A 172 15.06 -23.00 22.83
C TYR A 172 15.25 -24.28 23.67
N THR A 173 16.44 -24.86 23.58
CA THR A 173 16.85 -26.02 24.38
C THR A 173 18.06 -25.68 25.26
N ASN A 174 18.47 -26.62 26.12
CA ASN A 174 19.70 -26.48 26.89
C ASN A 174 20.90 -26.88 26.02
N ALA A 175 22.09 -26.41 26.39
CA ALA A 175 23.33 -26.77 25.71
C ALA A 175 23.55 -28.30 25.71
N THR A 176 23.86 -28.84 24.53
CA THR A 176 24.17 -30.26 24.35
C THR A 176 25.67 -30.54 24.45
N LEU A 177 26.51 -29.59 24.02
CA LEU A 177 27.96 -29.69 24.02
C LEU A 177 28.60 -28.71 25.03
N PRO A 178 29.34 -29.19 26.06
CA PRO A 178 30.06 -28.31 26.98
C PRO A 178 31.28 -27.67 26.31
N GLY A 179 31.55 -26.39 26.62
CA GLY A 179 32.72 -25.67 26.11
C GLY A 179 32.62 -25.16 24.66
N SER A 180 31.47 -25.31 24.02
CA SER A 180 31.22 -24.90 22.63
C SER A 180 31.05 -23.38 22.44
N GLY A 181 30.90 -22.64 23.54
CA GLY A 181 30.76 -21.18 23.56
C GLY A 181 29.32 -20.69 23.66
N PRO A 182 29.12 -19.37 23.60
CA PRO A 182 27.80 -18.75 23.74
C PRO A 182 27.00 -18.90 22.45
N ARG A 183 25.86 -19.58 22.53
CA ARG A 183 25.01 -19.91 21.37
C ARG A 183 23.54 -19.97 21.76
N ILE A 184 22.65 -19.81 20.77
CA ILE A 184 21.22 -20.09 20.90
C ILE A 184 20.98 -21.55 20.51
N TRP A 185 20.60 -22.39 21.47
CA TRP A 185 20.35 -23.83 21.27
C TRP A 185 18.90 -24.10 20.87
N LEU A 186 18.71 -24.92 19.83
CA LEU A 186 17.42 -25.05 19.12
C LEU A 186 16.84 -26.46 19.17
N ASP A 187 17.68 -27.50 19.24
CA ASP A 187 17.24 -28.89 19.38
C ASP A 187 18.11 -29.69 20.36
N SER A 188 17.83 -30.99 20.48
CA SER A 188 18.59 -31.93 21.33
C SER A 188 19.73 -32.65 20.60
N GLU A 189 19.91 -32.40 19.31
CA GLU A 189 20.96 -33.01 18.47
C GLU A 189 22.17 -32.09 18.28
N GLY A 190 22.09 -30.84 18.75
CA GLY A 190 23.16 -29.85 18.69
C GLY A 190 22.90 -28.69 17.71
N LEU A 191 21.70 -28.60 17.11
CA LEU A 191 21.34 -27.46 16.27
C LEU A 191 21.41 -26.18 17.10
N SER A 192 22.31 -25.29 16.72
CA SER A 192 22.49 -24.01 17.38
C SER A 192 22.92 -22.91 16.42
N VAL A 193 22.61 -21.67 16.78
CA VAL A 193 23.01 -20.48 16.03
C VAL A 193 23.81 -19.55 16.93
N THR A 194 24.92 -19.04 16.41
CA THR A 194 25.73 -18.03 17.08
C THR A 194 26.16 -16.93 16.12
N VAL A 195 26.75 -15.90 16.67
CA VAL A 195 27.38 -14.79 15.95
C VAL A 195 28.64 -15.26 15.22
N ASP A 196 29.21 -14.40 14.36
CA ASP A 196 30.37 -14.76 13.53
C ASP A 196 31.62 -15.05 14.37
N THR A 197 31.97 -16.33 14.57
CA THR A 197 33.16 -16.71 15.34
C THR A 197 34.47 -16.46 14.60
N ASN A 198 34.47 -16.33 13.26
CA ASN A 198 35.70 -16.14 12.49
C ASN A 198 36.37 -14.80 12.78
N VAL A 199 35.63 -13.79 13.25
CA VAL A 199 36.19 -12.49 13.61
C VAL A 199 37.24 -12.57 14.71
N MET A 200 37.25 -13.66 15.49
CA MET A 200 38.24 -13.92 16.54
C MET A 200 39.61 -14.29 15.97
N THR A 201 39.65 -14.78 14.73
CA THR A 201 40.84 -15.36 14.13
C THR A 201 41.38 -14.47 13.02
N SER A 202 42.71 -14.36 12.95
CA SER A 202 43.40 -13.80 11.80
C SER A 202 44.58 -14.69 11.44
N TYR A 203 44.99 -14.66 10.18
CA TYR A 203 46.08 -15.47 9.66
C TYR A 203 46.93 -14.69 8.66
N MET A 204 48.19 -15.08 8.54
CA MET A 204 49.07 -14.67 7.46
C MET A 204 49.39 -15.85 6.56
N THR A 205 49.52 -15.60 5.27
CA THR A 205 50.08 -16.58 4.33
C THR A 205 51.61 -16.48 4.36
N ASN A 206 52.31 -17.58 4.59
CA ASN A 206 53.75 -17.61 4.40
C ASN A 206 54.08 -17.71 2.90
N ASP A 207 54.67 -16.66 2.34
CA ASP A 207 55.01 -16.51 0.91
C ASP A 207 55.87 -17.65 0.34
N THR A 208 56.60 -18.39 1.18
CA THR A 208 57.49 -19.48 0.72
C THR A 208 56.83 -20.86 0.64
N ALA A 209 55.66 -21.05 1.26
CA ALA A 209 55.00 -22.37 1.33
C ALA A 209 53.46 -22.33 1.21
N GLY A 210 52.86 -21.14 1.08
CA GLY A 210 51.40 -20.96 1.10
C GLY A 210 50.74 -21.36 2.43
N ARG A 211 51.54 -21.60 3.47
CA ARG A 211 51.05 -22.08 4.77
C ARG A 211 50.44 -20.91 5.55
N LEU A 212 49.24 -21.11 6.07
CA LEU A 212 48.58 -20.15 6.96
C LEU A 212 49.21 -20.22 8.36
N ILE A 213 49.64 -19.06 8.86
CA ILE A 213 50.15 -18.85 10.22
C ILE A 213 49.06 -18.10 10.98
N PRO A 214 48.46 -18.66 12.03
CA PRO A 214 47.45 -17.96 12.82
C PRO A 214 48.10 -16.87 13.68
N ASN A 215 47.35 -15.79 13.94
CA ASN A 215 47.68 -14.82 14.96
C ASN A 215 47.48 -15.43 16.35
N ASP A 216 48.41 -15.17 17.28
CA ASP A 216 48.35 -15.69 18.64
C ASP A 216 47.45 -14.80 19.51
N CYS A 217 46.13 -14.98 19.37
CA CYS A 217 45.11 -14.27 20.13
C CYS A 217 44.17 -15.27 20.82
N PRO A 218 44.59 -15.84 21.97
CA PRO A 218 43.82 -16.91 22.62
C PRO A 218 42.49 -16.39 23.16
N THR A 219 41.42 -17.14 22.88
CA THR A 219 40.09 -16.91 23.45
C THR A 219 40.03 -17.42 24.89
N GLN A 220 39.47 -16.61 25.78
CA GLN A 220 39.25 -16.93 27.18
C GLN A 220 37.75 -17.07 27.45
N PHE A 221 37.39 -17.98 28.35
CA PHE A 221 36.01 -18.22 28.76
C PHE A 221 35.76 -17.60 30.14
N LEU A 222 34.67 -16.83 30.27
CA LEU A 222 34.15 -16.35 31.55
C LEU A 222 32.92 -17.17 31.91
N GLY A 223 32.99 -17.91 33.01
CA GLY A 223 31.93 -18.85 33.42
C GLY A 223 31.97 -20.18 32.65
N GLN A 224 30.94 -21.02 32.82
CA GLN A 224 30.94 -22.38 32.28
C GLN A 224 30.58 -22.51 30.80
N THR A 225 30.01 -21.48 30.14
CA THR A 225 29.71 -21.46 28.68
C THR A 225 29.16 -20.12 28.16
N THR A 226 28.81 -19.16 29.01
CA THR A 226 27.96 -18.03 28.62
C THR A 226 28.70 -16.92 27.90
N THR A 227 30.01 -16.79 28.10
CA THR A 227 30.76 -15.65 27.61
C THR A 227 32.17 -16.05 27.18
N GLN A 228 32.57 -15.61 25.98
CA GLN A 228 33.91 -15.75 25.42
C GLN A 228 34.49 -14.37 25.13
N PHE A 229 35.75 -14.15 25.44
CA PHE A 229 36.42 -12.89 25.13
C PHE A 229 37.88 -13.10 24.74
N TRP A 230 38.44 -12.15 24.02
CA TRP A 230 39.86 -12.14 23.64
C TRP A 230 40.38 -10.72 23.70
N ASN A 231 41.64 -10.56 24.09
CA ASN A 231 42.31 -9.27 24.21
C ASN A 231 43.77 -9.45 23.78
N CYS A 232 44.15 -8.92 22.64
CA CYS A 232 45.50 -9.11 22.10
C CYS A 232 46.00 -7.90 21.30
N THR A 233 47.30 -7.68 21.42
CA THR A 233 48.08 -6.79 20.54
C THR A 233 48.87 -7.67 19.58
N PHE A 234 48.85 -7.35 18.29
CA PHE A 234 49.42 -8.20 17.25
C PHE A 234 50.07 -7.38 16.13
N ASN A 235 50.88 -8.07 15.32
CA ASN A 235 51.61 -7.44 14.22
C ASN A 235 50.65 -7.02 13.08
N ASN A 236 50.87 -5.84 12.52
CA ASN A 236 50.06 -5.24 11.45
C ASN A 236 49.91 -6.11 10.20
N THR A 237 50.85 -7.03 9.96
CA THR A 237 50.80 -8.01 8.87
C THR A 237 49.57 -8.96 8.94
N PHE A 238 48.98 -9.16 10.11
CA PHE A 238 47.73 -9.93 10.29
C PHE A 238 46.44 -9.09 10.10
N VAL A 239 46.51 -7.82 9.69
CA VAL A 239 45.33 -6.95 9.64
C VAL A 239 44.45 -7.22 8.41
N GLN A 240 45.05 -7.60 7.28
CA GLN A 240 44.33 -7.69 6.01
C GLN A 240 43.12 -8.65 6.04
N PRO A 241 43.22 -9.89 6.58
CA PRO A 241 42.05 -10.77 6.70
C PRO A 241 40.91 -10.15 7.51
N LEU A 242 41.23 -9.45 8.61
CA LEU A 242 40.24 -8.81 9.48
C LEU A 242 39.51 -7.65 8.78
N LEU A 243 40.18 -6.94 7.87
CA LEU A 243 39.58 -5.89 7.06
C LEU A 243 38.71 -6.46 5.92
N THR A 244 39.13 -7.57 5.31
CA THR A 244 38.39 -8.22 4.23
C THR A 244 37.24 -9.10 4.72
N GLY A 245 37.24 -9.48 6.00
CA GLY A 245 36.14 -10.20 6.64
C GLY A 245 34.86 -9.35 6.67
N THR A 246 33.77 -9.91 6.16
CA THR A 246 32.45 -9.26 6.21
C THR A 246 31.83 -9.53 7.58
N LEU A 247 31.49 -8.47 8.33
CA LEU A 247 30.81 -8.61 9.63
C LEU A 247 29.33 -9.01 9.47
N GLY A 248 28.75 -9.63 10.50
CA GLY A 248 27.34 -10.03 10.50
C GLY A 248 27.09 -11.27 9.65
N GLN A 249 27.81 -12.35 9.97
CA GLN A 249 27.67 -13.66 9.36
C GLN A 249 27.30 -14.67 10.45
N PRO A 250 26.01 -14.86 10.75
CA PRO A 250 25.56 -15.86 11.70
C PRO A 250 26.14 -17.23 11.35
N GLU A 251 26.60 -17.96 12.35
CA GLU A 251 27.08 -19.32 12.21
C GLU A 251 26.00 -20.30 12.66
N VAL A 252 25.72 -21.28 11.82
CA VAL A 252 24.77 -22.37 12.05
C VAL A 252 25.56 -23.65 12.29
N HIS A 253 25.36 -24.24 13.47
CA HIS A 253 25.85 -25.56 13.83
C HIS A 253 24.69 -26.53 13.68
N TRP A 254 24.80 -27.55 12.83
CA TRP A 254 23.66 -28.40 12.46
C TRP A 254 23.42 -29.57 13.40
N ASP A 255 24.49 -30.16 13.93
CA ASP A 255 24.48 -31.15 15.01
C ASP A 255 25.83 -31.17 15.75
N ASP A 256 25.88 -31.87 16.88
CA ASP A 256 27.09 -31.97 17.72
C ASP A 256 28.25 -32.67 16.97
N ALA A 257 27.94 -33.64 16.10
CA ALA A 257 28.96 -34.43 15.40
C ALA A 257 29.67 -33.61 14.31
N SER A 258 28.92 -32.81 13.56
CA SER A 258 29.41 -31.89 12.54
C SER A 258 30.17 -30.73 13.17
N ASP A 259 29.72 -30.24 14.33
CA ASP A 259 30.40 -29.19 15.09
C ASP A 259 31.79 -29.62 15.55
N ILE A 260 31.93 -30.82 16.12
CA ILE A 260 33.23 -31.41 16.49
C ILE A 260 34.12 -31.59 15.25
N GLY A 261 33.52 -31.87 14.09
CA GLY A 261 34.21 -31.97 12.80
C GLY A 261 34.54 -30.63 12.14
N PHE A 262 34.20 -29.50 12.77
CA PHE A 262 34.28 -28.14 12.21
C PHE A 262 33.57 -28.03 10.84
N ASP A 263 32.40 -28.67 10.70
CA ASP A 263 31.48 -28.53 9.57
C ASP A 263 30.25 -27.70 10.01
N THR A 264 30.48 -26.39 10.12
CA THR A 264 29.49 -25.36 10.43
C THR A 264 29.25 -24.48 9.22
N ARG A 265 28.13 -23.73 9.21
CA ARG A 265 27.74 -22.91 8.06
C ARG A 265 27.47 -21.47 8.41
N TYR A 266 28.17 -20.56 7.74
CA TYR A 266 27.92 -19.13 7.86
C TYR A 266 26.83 -18.69 6.88
N ILE A 267 25.88 -17.92 7.39
CA ILE A 267 24.88 -17.22 6.57
C ILE A 267 25.55 -16.00 5.96
N LYS A 268 26.11 -16.18 4.76
CA LYS A 268 26.84 -15.12 4.06
C LYS A 268 25.89 -14.27 3.22
N PRO A 269 26.05 -12.94 3.22
CA PRO A 269 25.35 -12.10 2.27
C PRO A 269 25.78 -12.46 0.84
N ASP A 270 24.81 -12.68 -0.06
CA ASP A 270 25.10 -12.97 -1.46
C ASP A 270 25.85 -11.80 -2.11
N ARG A 271 27.02 -12.09 -2.69
CA ARG A 271 27.86 -11.08 -3.37
C ARG A 271 27.19 -10.48 -4.60
N LYS A 272 26.24 -11.17 -5.24
CA LYS A 272 25.59 -10.68 -6.46
C LYS A 272 24.46 -9.69 -6.16
N ARG A 273 23.77 -9.86 -5.03
CA ARG A 273 22.53 -9.12 -4.71
C ARG A 273 22.63 -8.28 -3.44
N ASN A 274 23.35 -8.77 -2.43
CA ASN A 274 23.44 -8.12 -1.14
C ASN A 274 24.70 -7.25 -1.04
N ILE A 275 24.51 -5.94 -1.15
CA ILE A 275 25.63 -4.98 -1.05
C ILE A 275 26.36 -5.05 0.30
N TRP A 276 25.74 -5.62 1.35
CA TRP A 276 26.42 -5.87 2.62
C TRP A 276 27.63 -6.78 2.47
N ALA A 277 27.66 -7.64 1.44
CA ALA A 277 28.85 -8.42 1.13
C ALA A 277 30.10 -7.54 0.90
N SER A 278 29.91 -6.31 0.41
CA SER A 278 30.97 -5.29 0.27
C SER A 278 30.96 -4.28 1.43
N PHE A 279 29.79 -3.75 1.80
CA PHE A 279 29.66 -2.73 2.85
C PHE A 279 30.07 -3.25 4.23
N GLY A 280 29.84 -4.53 4.53
CA GLY A 280 30.25 -5.18 5.78
C GLY A 280 31.76 -5.40 5.89
N GLN A 281 32.53 -5.18 4.82
CA GLN A 281 34.00 -5.21 4.81
C GLN A 281 34.61 -3.81 5.01
N GLY A 282 35.86 -3.72 5.43
CA GLY A 282 36.62 -2.48 5.49
C GLY A 282 36.23 -1.53 6.63
N GLY A 283 36.27 -0.22 6.34
CA GLY A 283 36.39 0.86 7.33
C GLY A 283 35.38 2.01 7.23
N GLY A 284 34.14 1.76 6.80
CA GLY A 284 33.07 2.78 6.78
C GLY A 284 31.97 2.55 7.82
N SER A 285 31.42 3.60 8.43
CA SER A 285 30.31 3.47 9.37
C SER A 285 29.01 3.04 8.66
N ALA A 286 28.46 1.88 9.01
CA ALA A 286 27.27 1.30 8.38
C ALA A 286 26.56 0.31 9.31
N GLY A 287 25.27 0.07 9.05
CA GLY A 287 24.48 -0.90 9.78
C GLY A 287 23.72 -1.85 8.85
N MET A 288 23.44 -3.04 9.34
CA MET A 288 22.61 -4.04 8.68
C MET A 288 21.69 -4.65 9.73
N LYS A 289 20.43 -4.81 9.36
CA LYS A 289 19.48 -5.66 10.06
C LYS A 289 19.00 -6.72 9.09
N GLN A 290 18.93 -7.97 9.52
CA GLN A 290 18.37 -9.03 8.69
C GLN A 290 17.47 -9.94 9.49
N MET A 291 16.34 -10.30 8.91
CA MET A 291 15.53 -11.41 9.37
C MET A 291 15.88 -12.63 8.53
N PHE A 292 16.26 -13.70 9.20
CA PHE A 292 16.56 -14.98 8.55
C PHE A 292 15.86 -16.13 9.26
N THR A 293 15.72 -17.25 8.57
CA THR A 293 15.19 -18.49 9.13
C THR A 293 16.14 -19.65 8.90
N VAL A 294 16.18 -20.57 9.86
CA VAL A 294 16.92 -21.84 9.79
C VAL A 294 15.90 -22.96 9.96
N THR A 295 15.87 -23.88 9.00
CA THR A 295 14.93 -25.00 8.98
C THR A 295 15.68 -26.32 8.91
N LYS A 296 15.46 -27.19 9.91
CA LYS A 296 15.98 -28.56 9.99
C LYS A 296 14.79 -29.51 10.11
N GLY A 297 14.66 -30.45 9.16
CA GLY A 297 13.47 -31.31 9.06
C GLY A 297 12.19 -30.47 8.95
N THR A 298 11.20 -30.73 9.81
CA THR A 298 9.94 -29.95 9.86
C THR A 298 9.98 -28.77 10.82
N ARG A 299 11.11 -28.50 11.48
CA ARG A 299 11.24 -27.45 12.47
C ARG A 299 11.90 -26.21 11.86
N ARG A 300 11.23 -25.06 11.95
CA ARG A 300 11.73 -23.77 11.46
C ARG A 300 11.89 -22.78 12.61
N HIS A 301 13.05 -22.17 12.71
CA HIS A 301 13.38 -21.11 13.65
C HIS A 301 13.64 -19.81 12.90
N SER A 302 13.12 -18.70 13.41
CA SER A 302 13.29 -17.37 12.80
C SER A 302 14.03 -16.46 13.74
N PHE A 303 14.95 -15.67 13.19
CA PHE A 303 15.85 -14.80 13.90
C PHE A 303 15.79 -13.38 13.34
N ILE A 304 16.11 -12.43 14.20
CA ILE A 304 16.46 -11.07 13.81
C ILE A 304 17.92 -10.85 14.19
N GLU A 305 18.73 -10.43 13.23
CA GLU A 305 20.10 -9.99 13.44
C GLU A 305 20.21 -8.49 13.19
N SER A 306 21.02 -7.83 14.00
CA SER A 306 21.42 -6.45 13.80
C SER A 306 22.94 -6.35 13.97
N THR A 307 23.62 -5.90 12.92
CA THR A 307 25.07 -5.62 12.91
C THR A 307 25.30 -4.15 12.63
N THR A 308 25.95 -3.43 13.52
CA THR A 308 26.40 -2.06 13.29
C THR A 308 27.92 -1.98 13.36
N ARG A 309 28.51 -1.12 12.54
CA ARG A 309 29.92 -0.82 12.52
C ARG A 309 30.13 0.68 12.52
N TYR A 310 31.00 1.15 13.40
CA TYR A 310 31.45 2.53 13.50
C TYR A 310 32.96 2.57 13.31
N THR A 311 33.45 3.57 12.60
CA THR A 311 34.87 3.66 12.28
C THR A 311 35.43 5.06 12.45
N LEU A 312 36.68 5.14 12.90
CA LEU A 312 37.50 6.34 12.96
C LEU A 312 38.79 6.06 12.18
N MET A 313 39.19 6.93 11.25
CA MET A 313 40.33 6.66 10.35
C MET A 313 41.31 7.83 10.36
N THR A 314 42.61 7.53 10.37
CA THR A 314 43.67 8.53 10.28
C THR A 314 44.66 8.18 9.18
N GLN A 315 45.39 9.19 8.72
CA GLN A 315 46.40 9.06 7.68
C GLN A 315 47.61 8.26 8.18
N PRO A 316 48.36 7.60 7.27
CA PRO A 316 49.54 6.85 7.64
C PRO A 316 50.57 7.73 8.36
N GLY A 317 51.16 7.19 9.43
CA GLY A 317 52.14 7.88 10.27
C GLY A 317 51.56 8.92 11.25
N VAL A 318 50.26 9.22 11.19
CA VAL A 318 49.61 10.15 12.10
C VAL A 318 48.85 9.38 13.18
N PRO A 319 49.30 9.38 14.45
CA PRO A 319 48.58 8.71 15.53
C PRO A 319 47.22 9.37 15.79
N PHE A 320 46.24 8.59 16.23
CA PHE A 320 44.98 9.14 16.71
C PHE A 320 45.22 10.02 17.93
N ALA A 321 44.56 11.17 17.94
CA ALA A 321 44.55 12.05 19.10
C ALA A 321 43.81 11.36 20.25
N SER A 322 44.47 11.30 21.41
CA SER A 322 43.90 10.77 22.66
C SER A 322 42.44 11.21 22.95
N PRO A 323 42.08 12.51 22.89
CA PRO A 323 40.71 12.94 23.16
C PRO A 323 39.69 12.39 22.14
N GLU A 324 40.10 12.21 20.88
CA GLU A 324 39.21 11.67 19.84
C GLU A 324 38.95 10.16 20.04
N VAL A 325 39.95 9.41 20.51
CA VAL A 325 39.79 7.98 20.82
C VAL A 325 38.85 7.79 22.02
N ASP A 326 39.05 8.54 23.11
CA ASP A 326 38.20 8.45 24.30
C ASP A 326 36.75 8.87 23.98
N ASP A 327 36.54 9.96 23.25
CA ASP A 327 35.21 10.41 22.85
C ASP A 327 34.52 9.40 21.91
N PHE A 328 35.24 8.85 20.93
CA PHE A 328 34.71 7.83 20.02
C PHE A 328 34.27 6.55 20.75
N LEU A 329 35.07 6.06 21.71
CA LEU A 329 34.71 4.89 22.53
C LEU A 329 33.45 5.16 23.37
N ARG A 330 33.35 6.34 23.98
CA ARG A 330 32.17 6.70 24.79
C ARG A 330 30.91 6.85 23.93
N ARG A 331 31.00 7.49 22.76
CA ARG A 331 29.86 7.65 21.84
C ARG A 331 29.33 6.33 21.31
N THR A 332 30.23 5.42 20.95
CA THR A 332 29.87 4.10 20.42
C THR A 332 29.36 3.12 21.48
N TRP A 333 29.67 3.36 22.76
CA TRP A 333 29.21 2.53 23.87
C TRP A 333 27.73 2.69 24.18
N SER A 334 27.26 3.94 24.34
CA SER A 334 25.86 4.24 24.71
C SER A 334 25.54 5.70 24.45
N THR A 335 24.27 6.05 24.24
CA THR A 335 23.80 7.45 24.27
C THR A 335 23.59 7.96 25.70
N ASN A 336 23.53 7.05 26.69
CA ASN A 336 23.33 7.39 28.09
C ASN A 336 24.63 7.85 28.77
N VAL A 337 24.59 9.06 29.36
CA VAL A 337 25.74 9.70 30.03
C VAL A 337 26.31 8.85 31.17
N THR A 338 25.46 8.13 31.91
CA THR A 338 25.92 7.30 33.04
C THR A 338 26.69 6.06 32.55
N GLU A 339 26.21 5.42 31.48
CA GLU A 339 26.85 4.25 30.90
C GLU A 339 28.18 4.59 30.21
N ARG A 340 28.31 5.82 29.71
CA ARG A 340 29.58 6.36 29.17
C ARG A 340 30.71 6.44 30.19
N GLN A 341 30.44 6.24 31.49
CA GLN A 341 31.45 6.24 32.54
C GLN A 341 31.88 4.82 32.95
N ALA A 342 31.51 3.79 32.18
CA ALA A 342 31.88 2.41 32.47
C ALA A 342 33.41 2.23 32.58
N PRO A 343 33.94 1.59 33.65
CA PRO A 343 35.38 1.43 33.85
C PRO A 343 36.11 0.67 32.73
N ILE A 344 35.39 -0.17 31.98
CA ILE A 344 35.92 -0.89 30.83
C ILE A 344 36.38 0.05 29.71
N LEU A 345 35.71 1.20 29.54
CA LEU A 345 36.06 2.18 28.50
C LEU A 345 37.45 2.77 28.75
N THR A 346 37.79 3.06 30.01
CA THR A 346 39.13 3.52 30.37
C THR A 346 40.19 2.45 30.13
N ARG A 347 39.87 1.17 30.36
CA ARG A 347 40.79 0.05 30.07
C ARG A 347 41.03 -0.10 28.57
N LEU A 348 39.95 -0.11 27.78
CA LEU A 348 40.02 -0.20 26.31
C LEU A 348 40.79 0.98 25.72
N TYR A 349 40.51 2.19 26.18
CA TYR A 349 41.26 3.39 25.81
C TYR A 349 42.76 3.21 26.08
N ASN A 350 43.14 2.79 27.29
CA ASN A 350 44.55 2.61 27.65
C ASN A 350 45.23 1.53 26.80
N ASP A 351 44.55 0.42 26.49
CA ASP A 351 45.09 -0.67 25.69
C ASP A 351 45.26 -0.25 24.21
N LEU A 352 44.28 0.45 23.63
CA LEU A 352 44.36 1.03 22.28
C LEU A 352 45.52 2.03 22.16
N MET A 353 45.66 2.93 23.14
CA MET A 353 46.76 3.90 23.15
C MET A 353 48.12 3.19 23.27
N ARG A 354 48.22 2.13 24.09
CA ARG A 354 49.46 1.36 24.26
C ARG A 354 49.85 0.59 23.00
N ALA A 355 48.86 0.05 22.28
CA ALA A 355 49.08 -0.60 20.99
C ALA A 355 49.56 0.41 19.93
N GLN A 356 48.92 1.57 19.86
CA GLN A 356 49.32 2.67 18.98
C GLN A 356 50.76 3.13 19.24
N THR A 357 51.15 3.35 20.51
CA THR A 357 52.52 3.78 20.84
C THR A 357 53.57 2.71 20.52
N SER A 358 53.16 1.43 20.51
CA SER A 358 54.02 0.31 20.17
C SER A 358 54.06 0.02 18.66
N GLY A 359 53.33 0.78 17.84
CA GLY A 359 53.24 0.56 16.39
C GLY A 359 52.50 -0.71 15.98
N ASN A 360 51.74 -1.32 16.89
CA ASN A 360 51.05 -2.60 16.67
C ASN A 360 49.54 -2.40 16.52
N SER A 361 48.89 -3.39 15.93
CA SER A 361 47.42 -3.49 15.88
C SER A 361 46.87 -4.13 17.16
N TYR A 362 45.60 -3.90 17.45
CA TYR A 362 44.94 -4.35 18.66
C TYR A 362 43.53 -4.85 18.37
N GLN A 363 43.12 -5.85 19.11
CA GLN A 363 41.77 -6.39 19.06
C GLN A 363 41.32 -6.82 20.45
N PHE A 364 40.17 -6.30 20.85
CA PHE A 364 39.38 -6.82 21.96
C PHE A 364 38.00 -7.19 21.45
N GLY A 365 37.52 -8.37 21.80
CA GLY A 365 36.15 -8.73 21.50
C GLY A 365 35.53 -9.64 22.54
N LEU A 366 34.22 -9.68 22.48
CA LEU A 366 33.35 -10.37 23.41
C LEU A 366 32.23 -11.03 22.60
N ILE A 367 32.00 -12.31 22.83
CA ILE A 367 30.79 -13.01 22.45
C ILE A 367 30.08 -13.40 23.74
N ASP A 368 28.79 -13.11 23.82
CA ASP A 368 27.98 -13.38 25.01
C ASP A 368 26.62 -13.93 24.62
N ALA A 369 26.05 -14.76 25.47
CA ALA A 369 24.67 -15.25 25.34
C ALA A 369 23.88 -14.76 26.56
N PRO A 370 23.50 -13.47 26.61
CA PRO A 370 22.89 -12.87 27.79
C PRO A 370 21.55 -13.51 28.15
N THR A 371 20.89 -14.13 27.17
CA THR A 371 19.68 -14.93 27.36
C THR A 371 19.75 -16.17 26.46
N ASN A 372 18.95 -17.20 26.75
CA ASN A 372 18.90 -18.40 25.92
C ASN A 372 18.36 -18.18 24.49
N ILE A 373 17.83 -16.98 24.21
CA ILE A 373 17.28 -16.60 22.90
C ILE A 373 18.12 -15.54 22.19
N THR A 374 19.22 -15.08 22.78
CA THR A 374 20.02 -13.98 22.24
C THR A 374 21.51 -14.33 22.30
N SER A 375 22.21 -14.07 21.21
CA SER A 375 23.67 -14.11 21.13
C SER A 375 24.18 -12.75 20.64
N THR A 376 25.17 -12.20 21.33
CA THR A 376 25.74 -10.88 21.03
C THR A 376 27.23 -11.00 20.79
N GLN A 377 27.74 -10.11 19.95
CA GLN A 377 29.15 -9.93 19.66
C GLN A 377 29.48 -8.46 19.71
N VAL A 378 30.55 -8.11 20.42
CA VAL A 378 31.12 -6.77 20.36
C VAL A 378 32.60 -6.86 20.10
N LEU A 379 33.10 -5.97 19.26
CA LEU A 379 34.48 -5.96 18.80
C LEU A 379 34.99 -4.52 18.77
N TRP A 380 36.14 -4.29 19.39
CA TRP A 380 36.91 -3.05 19.35
C TRP A 380 38.29 -3.36 18.78
N GLN A 381 38.66 -2.68 17.70
CA GLN A 381 39.90 -2.95 17.00
C GLN A 381 40.62 -1.67 16.64
N LEU A 382 41.95 -1.67 16.78
CA LEU A 382 42.86 -0.75 16.10
C LEU A 382 43.59 -1.55 15.02
N LEU A 383 43.32 -1.21 13.77
CA LEU A 383 43.82 -1.91 12.60
C LEU A 383 44.70 -0.96 11.79
N THR A 384 45.98 -1.28 11.68
CA THR A 384 46.94 -0.53 10.88
C THR A 384 47.44 -1.44 9.75
N PRO A 385 46.75 -1.52 8.60
CA PRO A 385 47.22 -2.33 7.48
C PRO A 385 48.56 -1.80 6.94
N GLU A 386 49.42 -2.73 6.55
CA GLU A 386 50.71 -2.45 5.93
C GLU A 386 50.73 -2.91 4.47
N SER A 387 51.42 -2.13 3.63
CA SER A 387 51.79 -2.48 2.26
C SER A 387 53.29 -2.27 2.13
N ASP A 388 54.03 -3.29 1.68
CA ASP A 388 55.49 -3.26 1.58
C ASP A 388 56.20 -2.86 2.89
N GLY A 389 55.65 -3.30 4.02
CA GLY A 389 56.16 -2.99 5.37
C GLY A 389 55.95 -1.54 5.80
N GLN A 390 55.15 -0.77 5.08
CA GLN A 390 54.77 0.60 5.44
C GLN A 390 53.29 0.69 5.79
N PRO A 391 52.90 1.39 6.87
CA PRO A 391 51.50 1.57 7.22
C PRO A 391 50.79 2.38 6.13
N VAL A 392 49.61 1.92 5.71
CA VAL A 392 48.79 2.59 4.67
C VAL A 392 47.80 3.58 5.29
N TYR A 393 47.21 3.22 6.42
CA TYR A 393 46.36 4.06 7.27
C TYR A 393 46.20 3.37 8.64
N SER A 394 45.61 4.05 9.62
CA SER A 394 45.15 3.41 10.86
C SER A 394 43.65 3.60 11.02
N LEU A 395 42.97 2.58 11.51
CA LEU A 395 41.51 2.50 11.64
C LEU A 395 41.14 1.99 13.03
N ILE A 396 40.33 2.75 13.76
CA ILE A 396 39.60 2.22 14.91
C ILE A 396 38.24 1.75 14.41
N ARG A 397 37.91 0.48 14.65
CA ARG A 397 36.64 -0.14 14.26
C ARG A 397 35.94 -0.68 15.50
N VAL A 398 34.70 -0.24 15.71
CA VAL A 398 33.79 -0.80 16.71
C VAL A 398 32.64 -1.46 15.98
N SER A 399 32.37 -2.73 16.27
CA SER A 399 31.20 -3.41 15.73
C SER A 399 30.41 -4.14 16.79
N VAL A 400 29.09 -4.09 16.64
CA VAL A 400 28.13 -4.73 17.52
C VAL A 400 27.22 -5.59 16.66
N THR A 401 27.16 -6.89 16.91
CA THR A 401 26.21 -7.81 16.30
C THR A 401 25.32 -8.41 17.38
N ASN A 402 24.03 -8.47 17.14
CA ASN A 402 23.06 -9.09 18.03
C ASN A 402 22.13 -9.98 17.20
N ILE A 403 22.02 -11.25 17.56
CA ILE A 403 21.08 -12.21 16.99
C ILE A 403 20.08 -12.56 18.09
N THR A 404 18.79 -12.45 17.79
CA THR A 404 17.70 -12.85 18.70
C THR A 404 16.72 -13.78 18.01
N LEU A 405 16.39 -14.89 18.65
CA LEU A 405 15.35 -15.83 18.24
C LEU A 405 13.96 -15.22 18.48
N ILE A 406 13.17 -15.07 17.42
CA ILE A 406 11.86 -14.41 17.47
C ILE A 406 10.69 -15.38 17.40
N ARG A 407 10.87 -16.54 16.75
CA ARG A 407 9.81 -17.52 16.52
C ARG A 407 10.39 -18.91 16.31
N SER A 408 9.66 -19.92 16.74
CA SER A 408 9.91 -21.30 16.35
C SER A 408 8.57 -21.98 16.01
N GLU A 409 8.53 -22.74 14.92
CA GLU A 409 7.30 -23.36 14.43
C GLU A 409 7.56 -24.69 13.69
N ASN A 410 6.49 -25.48 13.55
CA ASN A 410 6.50 -26.70 12.74
C ASN A 410 5.86 -26.40 11.39
N ILE A 411 6.58 -26.66 10.30
CA ILE A 411 6.07 -26.57 8.94
C ILE A 411 5.53 -27.93 8.49
N ALA A 412 4.55 -27.92 7.60
CA ALA A 412 3.84 -29.14 7.18
C ALA A 412 4.73 -30.09 6.35
N VAL A 413 5.71 -29.55 5.62
CA VAL A 413 6.57 -30.30 4.71
C VAL A 413 8.02 -29.88 4.96
N ALA A 414 8.90 -30.85 5.19
CA ALA A 414 10.32 -30.59 5.34
C ALA A 414 10.93 -30.07 4.02
N PRO A 415 11.94 -29.18 4.06
CA PRO A 415 12.65 -28.76 2.86
C PRO A 415 13.25 -29.96 2.14
N THR A 416 13.27 -29.91 0.81
CA THR A 416 13.93 -30.92 -0.02
C THR A 416 15.12 -30.28 -0.74
N PRO A 417 16.21 -31.04 -0.97
CA PRO A 417 17.35 -30.57 -1.78
C PRO A 417 16.93 -29.94 -3.10
N LEU A 418 17.33 -28.69 -3.36
CA LEU A 418 17.13 -28.08 -4.68
C LEU A 418 17.99 -28.78 -5.74
N LYS A 419 19.27 -28.99 -5.43
CA LYS A 419 20.24 -29.75 -6.23
C LYS A 419 21.08 -30.63 -5.30
N PRO A 420 21.41 -31.86 -5.71
CA PRO A 420 22.31 -32.71 -4.92
C PRO A 420 23.75 -32.18 -4.99
N CYS A 421 24.50 -32.39 -3.90
CA CYS A 421 25.94 -32.18 -3.82
C CYS A 421 26.65 -33.47 -3.39
N ASP A 422 27.94 -33.59 -3.73
CA ASP A 422 28.77 -34.75 -3.38
C ASP A 422 29.22 -34.78 -1.90
N ASN A 423 28.89 -33.76 -1.09
CA ASN A 423 29.23 -33.67 0.34
C ASN A 423 28.04 -33.16 1.16
N THR A 424 28.30 -32.59 2.34
CA THR A 424 27.28 -31.93 3.16
C THR A 424 26.84 -30.61 2.51
N PHE A 425 25.53 -30.33 2.53
CA PHE A 425 24.96 -29.16 1.88
C PHE A 425 23.66 -28.68 2.50
N MET A 426 23.28 -27.44 2.19
CA MET A 426 22.02 -26.82 2.59
C MET A 426 21.42 -26.00 1.44
N ASN A 427 20.11 -25.82 1.45
CA ASN A 427 19.44 -24.89 0.56
C ASN A 427 19.63 -23.46 1.04
N VAL A 428 19.79 -22.54 0.09
CA VAL A 428 19.87 -21.10 0.34
C VAL A 428 18.69 -20.42 -0.35
N ALA A 429 17.93 -19.67 0.44
CA ALA A 429 16.79 -18.90 -0.01
C ALA A 429 16.96 -17.42 0.30
N TYR A 430 16.38 -16.58 -0.55
CA TYR A 430 16.37 -15.14 -0.40
C TYR A 430 14.94 -14.63 -0.60
N GLY A 431 14.43 -13.87 0.38
CA GLY A 431 13.05 -13.36 0.31
C GLY A 431 11.99 -14.46 0.23
N GLY A 432 12.24 -15.65 0.81
CA GLY A 432 11.32 -16.79 0.77
C GLY A 432 11.42 -17.66 -0.48
N VAL A 433 12.27 -17.33 -1.44
CA VAL A 433 12.47 -18.10 -2.68
C VAL A 433 13.78 -18.89 -2.59
N VAL A 434 13.70 -20.22 -2.73
CA VAL A 434 14.88 -21.10 -2.78
C VAL A 434 15.52 -20.98 -4.15
N GLU A 435 16.78 -20.56 -4.20
CA GLU A 435 17.47 -20.26 -5.45
C GLU A 435 18.78 -21.04 -5.63
N ASP A 436 19.47 -21.38 -4.53
CA ASP A 436 20.80 -21.98 -4.60
C ASP A 436 21.02 -23.08 -3.55
N THR A 437 22.14 -23.78 -3.68
CA THR A 437 22.58 -24.83 -2.76
C THR A 437 24.04 -24.58 -2.35
N ASP A 438 24.28 -24.44 -1.05
CA ASP A 438 25.63 -24.28 -0.50
C ASP A 438 26.29 -25.65 -0.30
N CYS A 439 27.04 -26.11 -1.30
CA CYS A 439 27.81 -27.35 -1.23
C CYS A 439 29.13 -27.13 -0.48
N ASN A 440 29.47 -27.99 0.51
CA ASN A 440 30.84 -27.95 1.06
C ASN A 440 31.88 -28.35 0.03
N THR A 441 33.10 -27.83 0.20
CA THR A 441 34.31 -28.43 -0.38
C THR A 441 34.56 -29.81 0.20
N ALA A 442 34.83 -30.78 -0.66
CA ALA A 442 34.96 -32.19 -0.30
C ALA A 442 36.12 -32.43 0.69
N LYS A 443 35.79 -32.92 1.89
CA LYS A 443 36.76 -33.62 2.74
C LYS A 443 36.61 -35.13 2.48
N GLN A 444 37.71 -35.81 2.15
CA GLN A 444 37.70 -37.26 1.91
C GLN A 444 37.09 -38.00 3.11
N GLY A 445 36.08 -38.83 2.86
CA GLY A 445 35.48 -39.73 3.85
C GLY A 445 34.28 -39.18 4.64
N GLN A 446 33.79 -37.97 4.35
CA GLN A 446 32.53 -37.50 4.93
C GLN A 446 31.31 -38.00 4.14
N PRO A 447 30.23 -38.45 4.82
CA PRO A 447 29.00 -38.84 4.17
C PRO A 447 28.28 -37.62 3.55
N THR A 448 27.62 -37.83 2.40
CA THR A 448 26.70 -36.85 1.81
C THR A 448 25.49 -36.67 2.72
N GLN A 449 25.27 -35.46 3.22
CA GLN A 449 24.13 -35.15 4.09
C GLN A 449 23.50 -33.82 3.73
N PHE A 450 22.17 -33.83 3.57
CA PHE A 450 21.39 -32.60 3.46
C PHE A 450 20.99 -32.14 4.86
N TRP A 451 21.40 -30.93 5.19
CA TRP A 451 21.14 -30.37 6.51
C TRP A 451 19.75 -29.74 6.64
N GLY A 452 19.35 -28.98 5.63
CA GLY A 452 18.12 -28.19 5.68
C GLY A 452 18.19 -26.94 4.82
N GLN A 453 17.49 -25.90 5.26
CA GLN A 453 17.36 -24.66 4.51
C GLN A 453 17.59 -23.44 5.38
N VAL A 454 18.34 -22.48 4.83
CA VAL A 454 18.47 -21.12 5.37
C VAL A 454 17.78 -20.16 4.42
N ASP A 455 16.93 -19.28 4.94
CA ASP A 455 16.29 -18.20 4.17
C ASP A 455 16.63 -16.85 4.77
N THR A 456 17.30 -15.98 4.03
CA THR A 456 17.44 -14.55 4.38
C THR A 456 16.21 -13.81 3.86
N SER A 457 15.14 -13.82 4.64
CA SER A 457 13.81 -13.37 4.21
C SER A 457 13.72 -11.85 4.03
N ALA A 458 14.42 -11.04 4.83
CA ALA A 458 14.42 -9.59 4.68
C ALA A 458 15.71 -8.95 5.22
N VAL A 459 16.21 -7.91 4.56
CA VAL A 459 17.41 -7.16 4.96
C VAL A 459 17.14 -5.65 4.89
N LEU A 460 17.63 -4.91 5.87
CA LEU A 460 17.69 -3.46 5.91
C LEU A 460 19.15 -3.04 6.04
N ILE A 461 19.64 -2.22 5.12
CA ILE A 461 21.00 -1.69 5.15
C ILE A 461 20.94 -0.19 5.42
N MET A 462 21.62 0.24 6.47
CA MET A 462 21.71 1.63 6.91
C MET A 462 23.09 2.19 6.55
N SER A 463 23.10 3.30 5.83
CA SER A 463 24.31 4.06 5.50
C SER A 463 24.19 5.50 5.99
N GLY A 464 25.31 6.16 6.25
CA GLY A 464 25.32 7.56 6.68
C GLY A 464 25.37 7.76 8.20
N LEU A 465 25.68 6.70 8.97
CA LEU A 465 25.84 6.77 10.44
C LEU A 465 26.93 7.77 10.91
N GLY A 466 27.77 8.24 9.99
CA GLY A 466 28.79 9.27 10.18
C GLY A 466 29.82 9.19 9.06
N ASP A 467 30.77 10.11 9.04
CA ASP A 467 31.93 10.07 8.14
C ASP A 467 33.03 9.18 8.73
N GLY A 468 32.89 7.87 8.54
CA GLY A 468 33.83 6.88 9.07
C GLY A 468 35.26 6.98 8.54
N ARG A 469 35.56 7.94 7.65
CA ARG A 469 36.91 8.26 7.14
C ARG A 469 37.55 9.44 7.87
N SER A 470 36.82 10.09 8.77
CA SER A 470 37.32 11.19 9.58
C SER A 470 38.17 10.68 10.74
N ASN A 471 39.15 11.48 11.15
CA ASN A 471 39.92 11.29 12.37
C ASN A 471 39.30 12.04 13.57
N ILE A 472 38.20 12.77 13.35
CA ILE A 472 37.44 13.49 14.37
C ILE A 472 36.22 12.65 14.74
N SER A 473 36.13 12.29 16.02
CA SER A 473 35.09 11.43 16.60
C SER A 473 33.67 11.93 16.32
N ALA A 474 33.42 13.23 16.50
CA ALA A 474 32.11 13.84 16.29
C ALA A 474 31.65 13.86 14.82
N LEU A 475 32.58 13.75 13.86
CA LEU A 475 32.25 13.59 12.44
C LEU A 475 32.10 12.10 12.07
N ALA A 476 32.91 11.24 12.68
CA ALA A 476 32.91 9.80 12.45
C ALA A 476 31.64 9.10 12.94
N VAL A 477 31.06 9.59 14.05
CA VAL A 477 29.81 9.10 14.64
C VAL A 477 28.95 10.30 15.03
N ASP A 478 27.88 10.50 14.28
CA ASP A 478 26.94 11.60 14.57
C ASP A 478 26.02 11.23 15.73
N GLU A 479 26.09 12.02 16.81
CA GLU A 479 25.29 11.81 18.03
C GLU A 479 23.78 11.82 17.76
N SER A 480 23.31 12.69 16.86
CA SER A 480 21.88 12.78 16.53
C SER A 480 21.37 11.53 15.83
N ILE A 481 22.20 10.92 14.98
CA ILE A 481 21.89 9.68 14.28
C ILE A 481 21.92 8.50 15.26
N MET A 482 22.87 8.48 16.20
CA MET A 482 22.92 7.46 17.25
C MET A 482 21.67 7.46 18.12
N GLN A 483 21.26 8.64 18.60
CA GLN A 483 20.04 8.80 19.40
C GLN A 483 18.80 8.42 18.60
N TRP A 484 18.71 8.81 17.34
CA TRP A 484 17.62 8.43 16.45
C TRP A 484 17.58 6.91 16.21
N SER A 485 18.74 6.29 15.98
CA SER A 485 18.86 4.85 15.72
C SER A 485 18.45 4.03 16.95
N GLU A 486 18.86 4.46 18.15
CA GLU A 486 18.48 3.80 19.41
C GLU A 486 16.96 3.93 19.66
N LYS A 487 16.41 5.14 19.51
CA LYS A 487 14.97 5.39 19.66
C LYS A 487 14.12 4.55 18.70
N ASN A 488 14.59 4.35 17.46
CA ASN A 488 13.86 3.63 16.42
C ASN A 488 14.28 2.16 16.27
N TYR A 489 15.17 1.65 17.12
CA TYR A 489 15.76 0.33 16.98
C TYR A 489 14.68 -0.77 16.93
N ALA A 490 13.82 -0.83 17.95
CA ALA A 490 12.73 -1.81 18.03
C ALA A 490 11.68 -1.60 16.93
N TYR A 491 11.41 -0.34 16.54
CA TYR A 491 10.46 -0.03 15.49
C TYR A 491 10.94 -0.53 14.11
N MET A 492 12.24 -0.37 13.81
CA MET A 492 12.87 -0.94 12.63
C MET A 492 12.83 -2.47 12.64
N ASP A 493 13.14 -3.10 13.77
CA ASP A 493 13.08 -4.57 13.91
C ASP A 493 11.66 -5.07 13.63
N ASP A 494 10.65 -4.44 14.22
CA ASP A 494 9.25 -4.83 14.06
C ASP A 494 8.76 -4.71 12.62
N LEU A 495 9.13 -3.64 11.93
CA LEU A 495 8.81 -3.44 10.51
C LEU A 495 9.57 -4.44 9.62
N LEU A 496 10.84 -4.73 9.93
CA LEU A 496 11.63 -5.72 9.19
C LEU A 496 11.09 -7.14 9.40
N ILE A 497 10.66 -7.47 10.62
CA ILE A 497 9.95 -8.71 10.94
C ILE A 497 8.66 -8.79 10.12
N SER A 498 7.88 -7.71 10.06
CA SER A 498 6.66 -7.67 9.25
C SER A 498 6.94 -7.96 7.77
N ARG A 499 8.01 -7.36 7.24
CA ARG A 499 8.48 -7.62 5.87
C ARG A 499 8.89 -9.08 5.69
N GLY A 500 9.74 -9.61 6.55
CA GLY A 500 10.24 -10.99 6.45
C GLY A 500 9.13 -12.03 6.64
N PHE A 501 8.10 -11.76 7.44
CA PHE A 501 6.94 -12.64 7.57
C PHE A 501 6.09 -12.68 6.28
N ILE A 502 5.94 -11.54 5.59
CA ILE A 502 5.26 -11.49 4.29
C ILE A 502 6.04 -12.30 3.23
N LEU A 503 7.37 -12.23 3.27
CA LEU A 503 8.23 -12.84 2.25
C LEU A 503 8.50 -14.33 2.49
N GLY A 504 8.97 -14.70 3.68
CA GLY A 504 9.52 -16.04 3.96
C GLY A 504 8.68 -16.94 4.88
N ILE A 505 7.67 -16.41 5.57
CA ILE A 505 6.89 -17.18 6.57
C ILE A 505 5.44 -17.38 6.14
N ASP A 506 4.58 -16.40 6.42
CA ASP A 506 3.16 -16.42 6.10
C ASP A 506 2.59 -14.98 6.16
N PRO A 507 2.15 -14.41 5.02
CA PRO A 507 1.48 -13.12 4.95
C PRO A 507 0.22 -13.00 5.81
N SER A 508 -0.42 -14.12 6.21
CA SER A 508 -1.62 -14.10 7.04
C SER A 508 -1.38 -13.59 8.46
N LEU A 509 -0.12 -13.65 8.92
CA LEU A 509 0.29 -13.26 10.26
C LEU A 509 0.55 -11.75 10.40
N VAL A 510 0.53 -11.01 9.30
CA VAL A 510 0.92 -9.59 9.26
C VAL A 510 -0.28 -8.72 8.91
N THR A 511 -0.47 -7.65 9.67
CA THR A 511 -1.43 -6.59 9.33
C THR A 511 -0.72 -5.49 8.54
N VAL A 512 -1.33 -5.04 7.45
CA VAL A 512 -0.86 -3.89 6.66
C VAL A 512 -1.94 -2.82 6.63
N ASN A 513 -1.52 -1.56 6.52
CA ASN A 513 -2.45 -0.46 6.35
C ASN A 513 -2.60 -0.18 4.85
N LEU A 514 -3.73 -0.60 4.29
CA LEU A 514 -4.04 -0.44 2.88
C LEU A 514 -4.77 0.89 2.65
N SER A 515 -4.26 1.70 1.73
CA SER A 515 -4.89 2.95 1.35
C SER A 515 -5.66 2.76 0.04
N ILE A 516 -6.99 2.74 0.14
CA ILE A 516 -7.88 2.52 -1.00
C ILE A 516 -8.45 3.87 -1.46
N LEU A 517 -8.36 4.15 -2.76
CA LEU A 517 -9.07 5.26 -3.38
C LEU A 517 -10.55 4.89 -3.48
N ARG A 518 -11.40 5.65 -2.81
CA ARG A 518 -12.86 5.51 -2.91
C ARG A 518 -13.44 6.74 -3.61
N PRO A 519 -14.41 6.57 -4.52
CA PRO A 519 -15.19 7.68 -5.02
C PRO A 519 -15.79 8.49 -3.86
N ALA A 520 -15.88 9.80 -4.03
CA ALA A 520 -16.48 10.69 -3.04
C ALA A 520 -17.44 11.68 -3.69
N ILE A 521 -18.37 12.21 -2.90
CA ILE A 521 -19.30 13.27 -3.28
C ILE A 521 -19.12 14.44 -2.31
N SER A 522 -19.26 15.67 -2.79
CA SER A 522 -19.22 16.89 -1.97
C SER A 522 -20.59 17.20 -1.35
N TYR A 523 -20.60 17.95 -0.24
CA TYR A 523 -21.87 18.40 0.35
C TYR A 523 -22.65 19.31 -0.61
N PHE A 524 -21.96 20.08 -1.45
CA PHE A 524 -22.58 20.88 -2.50
C PHE A 524 -23.30 20.01 -3.55
N GLN A 525 -22.67 18.94 -4.02
CA GLN A 525 -23.32 17.99 -4.94
C GLN A 525 -24.54 17.33 -4.29
N ILE A 526 -24.46 16.95 -3.01
CA ILE A 526 -25.60 16.40 -2.27
C ILE A 526 -26.74 17.44 -2.18
N PHE A 527 -26.41 18.69 -1.83
CA PHE A 527 -27.36 19.78 -1.77
C PHE A 527 -28.08 19.99 -3.11
N LEU A 528 -27.32 19.99 -4.21
CA LEU A 528 -27.84 20.12 -5.57
C LEU A 528 -28.78 18.97 -5.95
N VAL A 529 -28.41 17.72 -5.65
CA VAL A 529 -29.28 16.55 -5.84
C VAL A 529 -30.59 16.68 -5.07
N VAL A 530 -30.51 17.06 -3.78
CA VAL A 530 -31.71 17.27 -2.94
C VAL A 530 -32.56 18.41 -3.47
N LEU A 531 -31.94 19.50 -3.92
CA LEU A 531 -32.63 20.66 -4.47
C LEU A 531 -33.44 20.29 -5.72
N ALA A 532 -32.88 19.46 -6.61
CA ALA A 532 -33.61 18.94 -7.78
C ALA A 532 -34.86 18.13 -7.37
N ALA A 533 -34.73 17.27 -6.35
CA ALA A 533 -35.87 16.51 -5.83
C ALA A 533 -36.95 17.41 -5.20
N VAL A 534 -36.55 18.42 -4.43
CA VAL A 534 -37.48 19.39 -3.83
C VAL A 534 -38.21 20.17 -4.92
N PHE A 535 -37.50 20.67 -5.93
CA PHE A 535 -38.13 21.37 -7.06
C PHE A 535 -39.09 20.49 -7.84
N ALA A 536 -38.75 19.21 -8.07
CA ALA A 536 -39.63 18.27 -8.75
C ALA A 536 -40.94 18.09 -7.96
N LEU A 537 -40.84 17.89 -6.64
CA LEU A 537 -41.99 17.71 -5.77
C LEU A 537 -42.87 18.97 -5.73
N VAL A 538 -42.28 20.14 -5.50
CA VAL A 538 -43.01 21.41 -5.41
C VAL A 538 -43.73 21.72 -6.73
N ASN A 539 -43.04 21.65 -7.88
CA ASN A 539 -43.66 21.94 -9.17
C ASN A 539 -44.73 20.91 -9.54
N TYR A 540 -44.54 19.64 -9.18
CA TYR A 540 -45.57 18.62 -9.36
C TYR A 540 -46.83 18.92 -8.55
N LEU A 541 -46.70 19.23 -7.25
CA LEU A 541 -47.85 19.56 -6.40
C LEU A 541 -48.54 20.85 -6.86
N LEU A 542 -47.79 21.89 -7.20
CA LEU A 542 -48.36 23.14 -7.70
C LEU A 542 -49.16 22.91 -8.99
N THR A 543 -48.61 22.17 -9.95
CA THR A 543 -49.30 21.91 -11.21
C THR A 543 -50.54 21.04 -10.99
N ARG A 544 -50.48 20.07 -10.06
CA ARG A 544 -51.61 19.18 -9.74
C ARG A 544 -52.78 19.89 -9.04
N TYR A 545 -52.51 20.86 -8.16
CA TYR A 545 -53.57 21.52 -7.38
C TYR A 545 -54.08 22.83 -7.99
N ILE A 546 -53.26 23.53 -8.78
CA ILE A 546 -53.60 24.88 -9.28
C ILE A 546 -54.19 24.83 -10.69
N VAL A 547 -53.86 23.81 -11.48
CA VAL A 547 -54.13 23.77 -12.91
C VAL A 547 -55.10 22.64 -13.25
N ALA A 548 -55.99 22.88 -14.23
CA ALA A 548 -56.91 21.86 -14.73
C ALA A 548 -56.18 20.62 -15.29
N ALA A 549 -56.84 19.46 -15.22
CA ALA A 549 -56.25 18.15 -15.49
C ALA A 549 -55.60 18.02 -16.89
N HIS A 550 -56.07 18.76 -17.89
CA HIS A 550 -55.50 18.76 -19.24
C HIS A 550 -54.09 19.35 -19.35
N TRP A 551 -53.63 20.15 -18.38
CA TRP A 551 -52.24 20.67 -18.37
C TRP A 551 -51.25 19.78 -17.61
N THR A 552 -51.74 18.70 -16.99
CA THR A 552 -50.89 17.75 -16.25
C THR A 552 -50.76 16.40 -16.94
N SER A 553 -51.57 16.16 -17.97
CA SER A 553 -51.73 14.89 -18.69
C SER A 553 -50.81 14.79 -19.91
N SER A 554 -50.68 13.61 -20.52
CA SER A 554 -49.97 13.47 -21.80
C SER A 554 -50.86 13.90 -22.98
N LEU A 555 -50.26 14.23 -24.13
CA LEU A 555 -50.97 14.52 -25.38
C LEU A 555 -51.97 13.39 -25.71
N LEU A 556 -51.50 12.15 -25.60
CA LEU A 556 -52.33 10.97 -25.82
C LEU A 556 -53.53 10.92 -24.85
N ALA A 557 -53.32 11.21 -23.57
CA ALA A 557 -54.40 11.23 -22.57
C ALA A 557 -55.43 12.34 -22.83
N ILE A 558 -54.99 13.49 -23.32
CA ILE A 558 -55.86 14.60 -23.69
C ILE A 558 -56.73 14.23 -24.89
N LEU A 559 -56.16 13.56 -25.90
CA LEU A 559 -56.87 13.14 -27.11
C LEU A 559 -57.86 12.01 -26.84
N LEU A 560 -57.57 11.13 -25.88
CA LEU A 560 -58.41 9.97 -25.54
C LEU A 560 -59.51 10.26 -24.54
N ALA A 561 -59.36 11.27 -23.67
CA ALA A 561 -60.36 11.58 -22.65
C ALA A 561 -61.80 11.74 -23.18
N PRO A 562 -62.04 12.42 -24.33
CA PRO A 562 -63.37 12.53 -24.93
C PRO A 562 -63.91 11.19 -25.45
N VAL A 563 -63.03 10.27 -25.87
CA VAL A 563 -63.41 8.96 -26.44
C VAL A 563 -63.79 7.97 -25.34
N ASP A 564 -63.11 8.03 -24.21
CA ASP A 564 -63.39 7.19 -23.03
C ASP A 564 -64.55 7.71 -22.17
N GLY A 565 -65.20 8.81 -22.56
CA GLY A 565 -66.27 9.46 -21.77
C GLY A 565 -65.80 10.05 -20.43
N ARG A 566 -64.48 10.34 -20.30
CA ARG A 566 -63.91 10.95 -19.10
C ARG A 566 -63.91 12.47 -19.22
N ASN A 567 -64.52 13.15 -18.25
CA ASN A 567 -64.55 14.61 -18.21
C ASN A 567 -63.18 15.25 -17.91
N GLU A 568 -62.26 14.49 -17.32
CA GLU A 568 -60.90 14.95 -17.01
C GLU A 568 -59.84 14.00 -17.58
N PRO A 569 -58.90 14.48 -18.42
CA PRO A 569 -57.79 13.66 -18.88
C PRO A 569 -56.84 13.33 -17.72
N GLY A 570 -56.27 12.12 -17.74
CA GLY A 570 -55.33 11.64 -16.74
C GLY A 570 -54.41 10.57 -17.31
N TYR A 571 -53.46 10.06 -16.51
CA TYR A 571 -52.55 9.00 -16.98
C TYR A 571 -53.33 7.74 -17.38
N ILE A 572 -52.98 7.19 -18.55
CA ILE A 572 -53.68 6.08 -19.19
C ILE A 572 -53.17 4.76 -18.59
N ASN A 573 -54.10 3.96 -18.08
CA ASN A 573 -53.88 2.57 -17.69
C ASN A 573 -55.24 1.85 -17.72
N PRO A 574 -55.45 0.80 -18.53
CA PRO A 574 -54.52 0.10 -19.44
C PRO A 574 -54.25 0.83 -20.77
N VAL A 575 -53.24 0.38 -21.53
CA VAL A 575 -52.86 0.95 -22.85
C VAL A 575 -53.93 0.61 -23.91
N PRO A 576 -54.51 1.60 -24.60
CA PRO A 576 -55.54 1.37 -25.62
C PRO A 576 -54.96 0.89 -26.95
N ASP A 577 -55.73 0.10 -27.72
CA ASP A 577 -55.35 -0.38 -29.05
C ASP A 577 -55.69 0.69 -30.11
N ILE A 578 -54.66 1.40 -30.56
CA ILE A 578 -54.78 2.47 -31.57
C ILE A 578 -54.33 1.92 -32.91
N ARG A 579 -55.25 1.84 -33.88
CA ARG A 579 -54.98 1.37 -35.24
C ARG A 579 -55.36 2.41 -36.28
N LEU A 580 -54.55 2.53 -37.32
CA LEU A 580 -54.89 3.24 -38.54
C LEU A 580 -55.65 2.27 -39.45
N ARG A 581 -56.88 2.62 -39.80
CA ARG A 581 -57.75 1.82 -40.68
C ARG A 581 -58.07 2.66 -41.91
N GLU A 582 -57.86 2.12 -43.10
CA GLU A 582 -58.24 2.83 -44.34
C GLU A 582 -59.76 2.88 -44.47
N GLY A 583 -60.31 4.09 -44.51
CA GLY A 583 -61.72 4.37 -44.81
C GLY A 583 -61.88 4.96 -46.22
N ALA A 584 -63.13 5.14 -46.66
CA ALA A 584 -63.46 5.59 -48.01
C ALA A 584 -62.95 7.01 -48.36
N GLU A 585 -62.62 7.83 -47.36
CA GLU A 585 -62.10 9.21 -47.53
C GLU A 585 -60.66 9.40 -46.98
N GLY A 586 -59.99 8.31 -46.57
CA GLY A 586 -58.61 8.36 -46.04
C GLY A 586 -58.38 7.49 -44.81
N ALA A 587 -57.19 7.58 -44.22
CA ALA A 587 -56.83 6.82 -43.03
C ALA A 587 -57.59 7.34 -41.79
N LEU A 588 -58.38 6.47 -41.17
CA LEU A 588 -59.13 6.72 -39.94
C LEU A 588 -58.35 6.16 -38.74
N ILE A 589 -58.29 6.92 -37.65
CA ILE A 589 -57.72 6.45 -36.39
C ILE A 589 -58.83 5.78 -35.58
N THR A 590 -58.67 4.50 -35.28
CA THR A 590 -59.56 3.75 -34.38
C THR A 590 -58.87 3.51 -33.05
N VAL A 591 -59.57 3.78 -31.95
CA VAL A 591 -59.13 3.51 -30.57
C VAL A 591 -60.10 2.50 -29.96
N ASP A 592 -59.61 1.32 -29.57
CA ASP A 592 -60.45 0.24 -29.03
C ASP A 592 -61.70 -0.06 -29.89
N ASN A 593 -61.52 0.03 -31.21
CA ASN A 593 -62.53 -0.11 -32.27
C ASN A 593 -63.55 1.04 -32.42
N LEU A 594 -63.41 2.15 -31.68
CA LEU A 594 -64.16 3.39 -31.88
C LEU A 594 -63.42 4.31 -32.86
N VAL A 595 -64.14 4.89 -33.83
CA VAL A 595 -63.57 5.80 -34.84
C VAL A 595 -63.48 7.22 -34.26
N MET A 596 -62.29 7.83 -34.25
CA MET A 596 -62.13 9.26 -33.99
C MET A 596 -62.51 10.06 -35.24
N GLY A 597 -63.65 10.76 -35.20
CA GLY A 597 -64.06 11.68 -36.27
C GLY A 597 -63.54 13.09 -36.04
N VAL A 598 -62.75 13.63 -36.98
CA VAL A 598 -62.43 15.07 -37.03
C VAL A 598 -63.59 15.79 -37.71
N GLN A 599 -64.34 16.59 -36.98
CA GLN A 599 -65.41 17.41 -37.57
C GLN A 599 -64.81 18.55 -38.38
N ASN A 600 -64.86 18.45 -39.71
CA ASN A 600 -64.51 19.54 -40.60
C ASN A 600 -65.55 20.67 -40.47
N ALA A 601 -65.13 21.81 -39.92
CA ALA A 601 -65.88 23.05 -39.95
C ALA A 601 -65.90 23.64 -41.37
N ARG A 602 -66.69 23.04 -42.27
CA ARG A 602 -67.14 23.64 -43.53
C ARG A 602 -68.40 22.91 -43.97
N GLY A 603 -69.53 23.60 -43.84
CA GLY A 603 -70.84 23.10 -44.23
C GLY A 603 -70.87 22.67 -45.69
N SER A 604 -71.27 21.43 -45.91
CA SER A 604 -71.96 21.03 -47.14
C SER A 604 -72.91 19.90 -46.78
N VAL A 605 -74.17 20.12 -47.12
CA VAL A 605 -75.26 19.15 -47.03
C VAL A 605 -74.96 18.07 -48.06
N VAL A 606 -74.76 16.83 -47.62
CA VAL A 606 -74.76 15.67 -48.50
C VAL A 606 -76.02 14.86 -48.22
N GLU A 607 -76.86 14.85 -49.25
CA GLU A 607 -78.11 14.13 -49.40
C GLU A 607 -77.87 12.61 -49.30
N ARG A 608 -78.60 11.92 -48.42
CA ARG A 608 -78.58 10.45 -48.30
C ARG A 608 -79.61 9.84 -49.25
N GLU A 609 -79.14 9.12 -50.27
CA GLU A 609 -79.94 8.06 -50.90
C GLU A 609 -80.15 6.92 -49.89
N GLY A 610 -81.40 6.49 -49.76
CA GLY A 610 -81.84 5.58 -48.73
C GLY A 610 -81.60 4.10 -49.03
N LEU A 611 -81.51 3.32 -47.96
CA LEU A 611 -81.96 1.93 -47.89
C LEU A 611 -82.47 1.65 -46.47
N ARG A 612 -83.78 1.36 -46.41
CA ARG A 612 -84.64 0.72 -45.37
C ARG A 612 -84.03 0.49 -43.97
N SER A 613 -84.60 1.09 -42.93
CA SER A 613 -85.72 0.57 -42.11
C SER A 613 -85.39 -0.75 -41.43
N ASP A 614 -85.04 -0.70 -40.14
CA ASP A 614 -86.00 -1.04 -39.08
C ASP A 614 -85.55 -0.46 -37.72
N GLU A 615 -86.57 -0.17 -36.91
CA GLU A 615 -86.59 0.18 -35.48
C GLU A 615 -86.21 1.61 -35.02
N VAL A 616 -87.29 2.37 -34.81
CA VAL A 616 -87.41 3.55 -33.97
C VAL A 616 -87.28 3.14 -32.50
N SER A 617 -86.41 3.79 -31.72
CA SER A 617 -86.84 4.63 -30.58
C SER A 617 -85.68 5.09 -29.66
N HIS A 618 -85.78 6.36 -29.26
CA HIS A 618 -85.11 7.02 -28.13
C HIS A 618 -83.58 7.16 -28.12
N MET A 619 -83.10 8.30 -28.62
CA MET A 619 -82.04 9.06 -27.93
C MET A 619 -82.18 10.55 -28.27
N SER A 620 -82.34 11.35 -27.23
CA SER A 620 -82.34 12.81 -27.26
C SER A 620 -81.06 13.32 -27.94
N GLN A 621 -81.22 14.12 -28.98
CA GLN A 621 -80.12 14.91 -29.55
C GLN A 621 -79.74 16.01 -28.55
N GLU A 622 -78.71 15.76 -27.76
CA GLU A 622 -78.04 16.81 -26.98
C GLU A 622 -76.98 17.44 -27.90
N LYS A 623 -77.30 18.61 -28.45
CA LYS A 623 -76.37 19.45 -29.21
C LYS A 623 -75.46 20.18 -28.23
N VAL A 624 -74.20 19.76 -28.13
CA VAL A 624 -73.14 20.56 -27.47
C VAL A 624 -72.36 21.30 -28.56
N VAL A 625 -72.56 22.61 -28.64
CA VAL A 625 -71.77 23.52 -29.49
C VAL A 625 -70.59 24.01 -28.66
N VAL A 626 -69.36 23.68 -29.09
CA VAL A 626 -68.14 24.25 -28.52
C VAL A 626 -67.72 25.43 -29.39
N HIS A 627 -67.89 26.64 -28.88
CA HIS A 627 -67.23 27.84 -29.41
C HIS A 627 -65.93 28.09 -28.64
N GLU A 628 -64.83 28.29 -29.35
CA GLU A 628 -63.57 28.75 -28.76
C GLU A 628 -63.75 30.11 -28.10
N GLY A 629 -63.42 30.18 -26.81
CA GLY A 629 -63.21 31.42 -26.07
C GLY A 629 -64.44 31.88 -25.27
N GLN A 630 -64.30 31.77 -23.94
CA GLN A 630 -65.17 32.27 -22.85
C GLN A 630 -66.08 31.21 -22.22
N ALA A 631 -65.75 30.86 -20.97
CA ALA A 631 -66.63 30.18 -20.06
C ALA A 631 -67.63 31.17 -19.45
N PHE A 632 -68.92 30.88 -19.54
CA PHE A 632 -69.89 31.24 -18.52
C PHE A 632 -70.91 30.13 -18.33
N MET A 633 -71.18 29.80 -17.06
CA MET A 633 -72.30 28.97 -16.64
C MET A 633 -73.62 29.67 -16.92
N ILE A 634 -74.59 28.96 -17.50
CA ILE A 634 -76.01 29.22 -17.28
C ILE A 634 -76.65 27.92 -16.80
N LYS A 635 -77.41 28.08 -15.73
CA LYS A 635 -78.08 27.08 -14.92
C LYS A 635 -79.42 26.73 -15.55
N GLU A 636 -79.77 25.45 -15.60
CA GLU A 636 -81.14 24.99 -15.30
C GLU A 636 -81.07 23.96 -14.19
#